data_AF-A0A1Q5QX89-F1
#
_entry.id   AF-A0A1Q5QX89-F1
#
_cell.length_a   1.000
_cell.length_b   1.000
_cell.length_c   1.000
_cell.angle_alpha   90.00
_cell.angle_beta   90.00
_cell.angle_gamma   90.00
#
_symmetry.space_group_name_H-M   'P 1'
#
loop_
_entity.id
_entity.type
_entity.pdbx_description
1 polymer ?
#
loop_
_entity_poly.entity_id
_entity_poly.type
_entity_poly.pdbx_seq_one_letter_code
_entity_poly.pdbx_strand_id
1 'polypeptide(L)'
;MRSISARAPLALLLALPLLAGCLERGRSPIAESMGDDDQYCQGGGKVAVGSPEYVACRKDRDVQRQNAEVRSDRRQRDLGEYMMNNPDRH
;
A
#
# COMPACT_ATOMS: atom_id res chain seq x y z
N MET A 1 34.67 34.04 5.30
CA MET A 1 33.46 33.20 5.51
C MET A 1 32.84 32.88 4.15
N ARG A 2 32.32 31.64 3.98
CA ARG A 2 31.39 31.18 2.94
C ARG A 2 31.95 30.68 1.58
N SER A 3 32.52 29.48 1.60
CA SER A 3 32.45 28.53 0.46
C SER A 3 31.88 27.16 0.87
N ILE A 4 31.50 27.00 2.15
CA ILE A 4 30.84 25.80 2.70
C ILE A 4 29.34 25.78 2.38
N SER A 5 28.76 26.93 1.97
CA SER A 5 27.31 27.15 2.01
C SER A 5 26.51 26.53 0.86
N ALA A 6 27.14 26.13 -0.27
CA ALA A 6 26.43 25.59 -1.43
C ALA A 6 26.52 24.06 -1.57
N ARG A 7 27.49 23.41 -0.90
CA ARG A 7 27.68 21.95 -0.96
C ARG A 7 26.72 21.19 -0.05
N ALA A 8 26.46 21.72 1.14
CA ALA A 8 25.50 21.16 2.09
C ALA A 8 24.06 21.09 1.53
N PRO A 9 23.49 22.16 0.92
CA PRO A 9 22.14 22.06 0.35
C PRO A 9 22.07 21.11 -0.85
N LEU A 10 23.14 21.02 -1.67
CA LEU A 10 23.18 20.08 -2.80
C LEU A 10 23.19 18.62 -2.35
N ALA A 11 23.98 18.31 -1.31
CA ALA A 11 24.03 16.98 -0.71
C ALA A 11 22.67 16.60 -0.09
N LEU A 12 21.97 17.56 0.53
CA LEU A 12 20.64 17.34 1.09
C LEU A 12 19.59 17.04 0.00
N LEU A 13 19.64 17.76 -1.12
CA LEU A 13 18.75 17.52 -2.27
C LEU A 13 18.93 16.13 -2.88
N LEU A 14 20.15 15.60 -2.89
CA LEU A 14 20.43 14.24 -3.39
C LEU A 14 20.06 13.15 -2.38
N ALA A 15 20.07 13.45 -1.07
CA ALA A 15 19.70 12.49 -0.02
C ALA A 15 18.18 12.35 0.18
N LEU A 16 17.40 13.39 -0.12
CA LEU A 16 15.94 13.39 0.01
C LEU A 16 15.22 12.26 -0.77
N PRO A 17 15.51 11.99 -2.06
CA PRO A 17 14.83 10.90 -2.78
C PRO A 17 15.19 9.51 -2.24
N LEU A 18 16.41 9.32 -1.73
CA LEU A 18 16.83 8.07 -1.10
C LEU A 18 16.04 7.78 0.19
N LEU A 19 15.72 8.81 0.95
CA LEU A 19 14.88 8.72 2.15
C LEU A 19 13.40 8.55 1.81
N ALA A 20 12.92 9.19 0.73
CA ALA A 20 11.54 9.06 0.27
C ALA A 20 11.20 7.62 -0.16
N GLY A 21 12.12 6.94 -0.85
CA GLY A 21 11.94 5.53 -1.25
C GLY A 21 11.80 4.56 -0.06
N CYS A 22 12.38 4.88 1.09
CA CYS A 22 12.20 4.09 2.32
C CYS A 22 10.78 4.22 2.90
N LEU A 23 10.08 5.32 2.65
CA LEU A 23 8.72 5.54 3.14
C LEU A 23 7.67 4.77 2.31
N GLU A 24 7.91 4.57 1.02
CA GLU A 24 6.99 3.89 0.11
C GLU A 24 6.97 2.37 0.29
N ARG A 25 8.08 1.77 0.72
CA ARG A 25 8.17 0.32 0.90
C ARG A 25 7.25 -0.23 2.01
N GLY A 26 6.79 0.62 2.93
CA GLY A 26 5.83 0.25 3.98
C GLY A 26 4.36 0.40 3.58
N ARG A 27 4.06 1.07 2.46
CA ARG A 27 2.69 1.27 1.98
C ARG A 27 2.32 0.15 1.02
N SER A 28 1.64 -0.85 1.55
CA SER A 28 0.96 -1.83 0.69
C SER A 28 -0.06 -1.05 -0.17
N PRO A 29 0.03 -1.11 -1.51
CA PRO A 29 -0.96 -0.45 -2.37
C PRO A 29 -2.37 -1.01 -2.14
N ILE A 30 -2.47 -2.23 -1.59
CA ILE A 30 -3.72 -2.84 -1.15
C ILE A 30 -4.27 -2.07 0.06
N ALA A 31 -3.44 -1.81 1.07
CA ALA A 31 -3.84 -1.06 2.26
C ALA A 31 -4.24 0.39 1.95
N GLU A 32 -3.51 1.07 1.04
CA GLU A 32 -3.89 2.43 0.61
C GLU A 32 -5.15 2.47 -0.26
N SER A 33 -5.33 1.51 -1.18
CA SER A 33 -6.52 1.47 -2.04
C SER A 33 -7.82 1.21 -1.28
N MET A 34 -7.71 0.61 -0.08
CA MET A 34 -8.86 0.24 0.72
C MET A 34 -9.30 1.33 1.70
N GLY A 35 -8.43 2.30 2.03
CA GLY A 35 -8.80 3.45 2.87
C GLY A 35 -9.33 3.06 4.25
N ASP A 36 -9.87 4.06 4.96
CA ASP A 36 -10.52 3.85 6.26
C ASP A 36 -11.92 3.26 6.06
N ASP A 37 -12.06 1.95 6.28
CA ASP A 37 -13.32 1.23 6.15
C ASP A 37 -14.40 1.78 7.10
N ASP A 38 -14.02 2.37 8.23
CA ASP A 38 -14.97 3.01 9.14
C ASP A 38 -15.59 4.26 8.51
N GLN A 39 -14.77 5.15 7.96
CA GLN A 39 -15.31 6.30 7.25
C GLN A 39 -16.16 5.90 6.04
N TYR A 40 -15.72 4.88 5.29
CA TYR A 40 -16.49 4.37 4.15
C TYR A 40 -17.86 3.86 4.60
N CYS A 41 -17.89 2.99 5.62
CA CYS A 41 -19.13 2.37 6.09
C CYS A 41 -20.01 3.30 6.91
N GLN A 42 -19.47 4.36 7.52
CA GLN A 42 -20.26 5.41 8.15
C GLN A 42 -20.93 6.34 7.14
N GLY A 43 -20.45 6.40 5.89
CA GLY A 43 -21.07 7.17 4.81
C GLY A 43 -21.18 8.67 5.12
N GLY A 44 -20.18 9.24 5.80
CA GLY A 44 -20.21 10.62 6.28
C GLY A 44 -21.09 10.83 7.53
N GLY A 45 -21.17 9.81 8.39
CA GLY A 45 -21.91 9.86 9.67
C GLY A 45 -23.41 9.51 9.56
N LYS A 46 -23.86 9.03 8.39
CA LYS A 46 -25.26 8.64 8.16
C LYS A 46 -25.59 7.26 8.70
N VAL A 47 -24.58 6.40 8.78
CA VAL A 47 -24.71 5.03 9.30
C VAL A 47 -24.02 4.97 10.66
N ALA A 48 -24.77 4.57 11.68
CA ALA A 48 -24.26 4.45 13.03
C ALA A 48 -23.30 3.26 13.15
N VAL A 49 -22.19 3.45 13.86
CA VAL A 49 -21.26 2.37 14.17
C VAL A 49 -22.00 1.28 14.97
N GLY A 50 -21.82 0.03 14.54
CA GLY A 50 -22.49 -1.13 15.14
C GLY A 50 -23.92 -1.36 14.66
N SER A 51 -24.48 -0.50 13.80
CA SER A 51 -25.77 -0.80 13.17
C SER A 51 -25.66 -2.02 12.24
N PRO A 52 -26.76 -2.73 11.97
CA PRO A 52 -26.75 -3.86 11.04
C PRO A 52 -26.17 -3.51 9.66
N GLU A 53 -26.47 -2.31 9.15
CA GLU A 53 -25.99 -1.80 7.87
C GLU A 53 -24.48 -1.55 7.90
N TYR A 54 -23.97 -0.96 8.99
CA TYR A 54 -22.53 -0.75 9.19
C TYR A 54 -21.78 -2.09 9.26
N VAL A 55 -22.30 -3.06 10.03
CA VAL A 55 -21.69 -4.38 10.19
C VAL A 55 -21.68 -5.14 8.85
N ALA A 56 -22.77 -5.08 8.08
CA ALA A 56 -22.84 -5.67 6.75
C ALA A 56 -21.79 -5.05 5.81
N CYS A 57 -21.70 -3.72 5.77
CA CYS A 57 -20.70 -3.01 4.97
C CYS A 57 -19.27 -3.44 5.35
N ARG A 58 -18.95 -3.48 6.65
CA ARG A 58 -17.63 -3.91 7.14
C ARG A 58 -17.30 -5.33 6.70
N LYS A 59 -18.27 -6.24 6.81
CA LYS A 59 -18.09 -7.63 6.38
C LYS A 59 -17.80 -7.73 4.87
N ASP A 60 -18.53 -7.00 4.04
CA ASP A 60 -18.31 -7.00 2.58
C ASP A 60 -16.95 -6.42 2.21
N ARG A 61 -16.52 -5.37 2.92
CA ARG A 61 -15.19 -4.77 2.78
C ARG A 61 -14.08 -5.76 3.16
N ASP A 62 -14.26 -6.52 4.23
CA ASP A 62 -13.31 -7.56 4.64
C ASP A 62 -13.22 -8.70 3.62
N VAL A 63 -14.34 -9.12 3.03
CA VAL A 63 -14.35 -10.10 1.94
C VAL A 63 -13.60 -9.57 0.71
N GLN A 64 -13.80 -8.29 0.35
CA GLN A 64 -13.06 -7.68 -0.76
C GLN A 64 -11.55 -7.68 -0.52
N ARG A 65 -11.12 -7.42 0.72
CA ARG A 65 -9.70 -7.45 1.13
C ARG A 65 -9.10 -8.84 0.95
N GLN A 66 -9.76 -9.84 1.53
CA GLN A 66 -9.31 -11.23 1.43
C GLN A 66 -9.23 -11.68 -0.02
N ASN A 67 -10.21 -11.32 -0.84
CA ASN A 67 -10.18 -11.64 -2.27
C ASN A 67 -9.01 -10.95 -3.00
N ALA A 68 -8.66 -9.72 -2.63
CA ALA A 68 -7.50 -9.02 -3.20
C ALA A 68 -6.17 -9.67 -2.79
N GLU A 69 -6.04 -10.08 -1.53
CA GLU A 69 -4.88 -10.81 -1.02
C GLU A 69 -4.71 -12.15 -1.75
N VAL A 70 -5.79 -12.94 -1.87
CA VAL A 70 -5.76 -14.21 -2.60
C VAL A 70 -5.32 -14.02 -4.06
N ARG A 71 -5.77 -12.95 -4.74
CA ARG A 71 -5.31 -12.64 -6.10
C ARG A 71 -3.82 -12.26 -6.12
N SER A 72 -3.33 -11.54 -5.12
CA SER A 72 -1.92 -11.21 -4.99
C SER A 72 -1.07 -12.47 -4.80
N ASP A 73 -1.45 -13.34 -3.88
CA ASP A 73 -0.76 -14.59 -3.57
C ASP A 73 -0.68 -15.53 -4.78
N ARG A 74 -1.79 -15.67 -5.53
CA ARG A 74 -1.80 -16.45 -6.78
C ARG A 74 -0.77 -15.91 -7.77
N ARG A 75 -0.74 -14.59 -7.99
CA ARG A 75 0.24 -13.96 -8.89
C ARG A 75 1.68 -14.19 -8.45
N GLN A 76 1.95 -14.18 -7.14
CA GLN A 76 3.29 -14.48 -6.62
C GLN A 76 3.69 -15.94 -6.87
N ARG A 77 2.76 -16.89 -6.67
CA ARG A 77 3.01 -18.31 -6.98
C ARG A 77 3.22 -18.52 -8.48
N ASP A 78 2.37 -17.94 -9.31
CA ASP A 78 2.47 -18.06 -10.78
C ASP A 78 3.81 -17.50 -11.29
N LEU A 79 4.28 -16.39 -10.72
CA LEU A 79 5.60 -15.84 -11.03
C LEU A 79 6.73 -16.78 -10.60
N GLY A 80 6.66 -17.33 -9.39
CA GLY A 80 7.65 -18.29 -8.89
C GLY A 80 7.71 -19.56 -9.75
N GLU A 81 6.55 -20.10 -10.13
CA GLU A 81 6.44 -21.25 -11.03
C GLU A 81 7.01 -20.93 -12.43
N TYR A 82 6.70 -19.74 -12.95
CA TYR A 82 7.26 -19.27 -14.21
C TYR A 82 8.79 -19.20 -14.16
N MET A 83 9.36 -18.63 -13.09
CA MET A 83 10.82 -18.53 -12.93
C MET A 83 11.48 -19.90 -12.82
N MET A 84 10.87 -20.84 -12.09
CA MET A 84 11.39 -22.21 -11.97
C MET A 84 11.40 -22.95 -13.31
N ASN A 85 10.35 -22.77 -14.12
CA ASN A 85 10.24 -23.38 -15.45
C ASN A 85 11.00 -22.61 -16.55
N ASN A 86 11.52 -21.42 -16.25
CA ASN A 86 12.28 -20.58 -17.19
C ASN A 86 13.59 -20.12 -16.55
N PRO A 87 14.47 -21.06 -16.14
CA PRO A 87 15.64 -20.77 -15.31
C PRO A 87 16.77 -20.02 -16.03
N ASP A 88 16.64 -19.74 -17.33
CA ASP A 88 17.63 -18.96 -18.09
C ASP A 88 17.05 -17.62 -18.59
N ARG A 89 15.79 -17.31 -18.23
CA ARG A 89 15.13 -16.05 -18.61
C ARG A 89 15.26 -15.07 -17.44
N HIS A 90 16.33 -14.29 -17.44
CA HIS A 90 16.57 -13.17 -16.53
C HIS A 90 17.31 -12.04 -17.25
#